data_AF-A0A327NHB6-F1
#
_entry.id   AF-A0A327NHB6-F1
#
_cell.length_a   1.000
_cell.length_b   1.000
_cell.length_c   1.000
_cell.angle_alpha   90.00
_cell.angle_beta   90.00
_cell.angle_gamma   90.00
#
_symmetry.space_group_name_H-M   'P 1'
#
loop_
_entity.id
_entity.type
_entity.pdbx_description
1 polymer ?
#
loop_
_entity_poly.entity_id
_entity_poly.type
_entity_poly.pdbx_seq_one_letter_code
_entity_poly.pdbx_strand_id
1 'polypeptide(L)'
;MFGQKTYIINVLADTTQTNALAQLQPGDELVRIDQQTPAQLAAQWRDYLPASNQAGFDREFYMSWLTVGRSGSRSQVTIKRKGQYQTVWLTRIARDHYYSLWGQTAPSPKLPPYMSRLYGNIGYLRINRLYCSQLDSIANYLKDCSIILLDCRGYPRDSQFGSHLASYIAHQPDTVAYNRFPFIFSPNSSQQLTSTEYQIIQPSRNIFLKHKRYILLVDEGVQSQGEGNVIGLQGVSQSITVGTPTAGANGMAITLKFPGQYFSFFSGFGEYYPDNTPNQQRGVKINQLVPITLGGYLGARDEIYEQGLRLAKQLVNARN
;
A
#
# COMPACT_ATOMS: atom_id res chain seq x y z
N MET A 1 -5.98 -2.45 -13.04
CA MET A 1 -6.07 -1.88 -14.40
C MET A 1 -4.72 -2.10 -15.09
N PHE A 2 -4.70 -2.48 -16.36
CA PHE A 2 -3.45 -2.67 -17.13
C PHE A 2 -3.56 -1.88 -18.44
N GLY A 3 -2.85 -0.76 -18.53
CA GLY A 3 -3.08 0.24 -19.58
C GLY A 3 -4.49 0.84 -19.46
N GLN A 4 -5.22 0.92 -20.57
CA GLN A 4 -6.60 1.44 -20.59
C GLN A 4 -7.68 0.39 -20.28
N LYS A 5 -7.28 -0.86 -19.98
CA LYS A 5 -8.19 -1.99 -19.82
C LYS A 5 -8.23 -2.47 -18.38
N THR A 6 -9.40 -2.94 -17.97
CA THR A 6 -9.63 -3.54 -16.65
C THR A 6 -9.78 -5.04 -16.82
N TYR A 7 -9.09 -5.81 -15.99
CA TYR A 7 -9.12 -7.26 -16.03
C TYR A 7 -9.50 -7.82 -14.67
N ILE A 8 -10.23 -8.92 -14.68
CA ILE A 8 -10.47 -9.72 -13.48
C ILE A 8 -9.14 -10.37 -13.13
N ILE A 9 -8.62 -10.06 -11.95
CA ILE A 9 -7.37 -10.63 -11.46
C ILE A 9 -7.65 -11.75 -10.47
N ASN A 10 -8.75 -11.68 -9.72
CA ASN A 10 -9.13 -12.68 -8.73
C ASN A 10 -10.65 -12.81 -8.65
N VAL A 11 -11.14 -13.99 -8.28
CA VAL A 11 -12.55 -14.28 -8.04
C VAL A 11 -12.67 -14.81 -6.61
N LEU A 12 -13.28 -14.02 -5.73
CA LEU A 12 -13.48 -14.42 -4.33
C LEU A 12 -14.51 -15.56 -4.25
N ALA A 13 -14.29 -16.52 -3.36
CA ALA A 13 -15.16 -17.67 -3.19
C ALA A 13 -16.42 -17.30 -2.37
N ASP A 14 -17.47 -16.80 -3.03
CA ASP A 14 -18.78 -16.57 -2.43
C ASP A 14 -19.72 -17.76 -2.71
N THR A 15 -20.01 -18.53 -1.66
CA THR A 15 -20.84 -19.74 -1.76
C THR A 15 -22.30 -19.45 -2.10
N THR A 16 -22.76 -18.20 -1.98
CA THR A 16 -24.14 -17.82 -2.28
C THR A 16 -24.42 -17.70 -3.79
N GLN A 17 -23.38 -17.65 -4.63
CA GLN A 17 -23.53 -17.50 -6.08
C GLN A 17 -22.43 -18.22 -6.89
N THR A 18 -21.95 -19.36 -6.39
CA THR A 18 -20.86 -20.16 -6.98
C THR A 18 -21.02 -20.41 -8.49
N ASN A 19 -22.22 -20.78 -8.95
CA ASN A 19 -22.47 -21.07 -10.37
C ASN A 19 -22.29 -19.85 -11.28
N ALA A 20 -22.57 -18.65 -10.79
CA ALA A 20 -22.36 -17.43 -11.55
C ALA A 20 -20.88 -17.06 -11.55
N LEU A 21 -20.20 -17.18 -10.41
CA LEU A 21 -18.77 -16.88 -10.27
C LEU A 21 -17.88 -17.86 -11.06
N ALA A 22 -18.27 -19.13 -11.19
CA ALA A 22 -17.56 -20.13 -11.99
C ALA A 22 -17.46 -19.77 -13.49
N GLN A 23 -18.27 -18.81 -13.96
CA GLN A 23 -18.22 -18.31 -15.33
C GLN A 23 -17.10 -17.28 -15.53
N LEU A 24 -16.59 -16.67 -14.45
CA LEU A 24 -15.51 -15.69 -14.47
C LEU A 24 -14.16 -16.38 -14.26
N GLN A 25 -13.12 -15.86 -14.88
CA GLN A 25 -11.76 -16.36 -14.76
C GLN A 25 -10.77 -15.20 -14.63
N PRO A 26 -9.70 -15.35 -13.82
CA PRO A 26 -8.55 -14.46 -13.90
C PRO A 26 -8.06 -14.31 -15.34
N GLY A 27 -7.89 -13.07 -15.80
CA GLY A 27 -7.47 -12.71 -17.16
C GLY A 27 -8.62 -12.27 -18.07
N ASP A 28 -9.87 -12.40 -17.65
CA ASP A 28 -11.00 -11.82 -18.37
C ASP A 28 -10.92 -10.29 -18.40
N GLU A 29 -11.11 -9.68 -19.56
CA GLU A 29 -11.27 -8.24 -19.67
C GLU A 29 -12.68 -7.87 -19.17
N LEU A 30 -12.78 -7.03 -18.14
CA LEU A 30 -14.03 -6.46 -17.68
C LEU A 30 -14.40 -5.28 -18.59
N VAL A 31 -15.43 -5.47 -19.42
CA VAL A 31 -15.86 -4.49 -20.41
C VAL A 31 -16.91 -3.55 -19.84
N ARG A 32 -17.94 -4.11 -19.19
CA ARG A 32 -19.04 -3.34 -18.59
C ARG A 32 -19.56 -3.98 -17.31
N ILE A 33 -20.03 -3.14 -16.40
CA ILE A 33 -20.94 -3.50 -15.32
C ILE A 33 -22.22 -2.71 -15.57
N ASP A 34 -23.33 -3.44 -15.66
CA ASP A 34 -24.60 -2.94 -16.16
C ASP A 34 -24.40 -2.29 -17.54
N GLN A 35 -24.80 -1.04 -17.72
CA GLN A 35 -24.65 -0.30 -18.99
C GLN A 35 -23.36 0.53 -19.08
N GLN A 36 -22.46 0.41 -18.11
CA GLN A 36 -21.33 1.32 -17.94
C GLN A 36 -19.98 0.62 -18.01
N THR A 37 -19.01 1.26 -18.67
CA THR A 37 -17.62 0.81 -18.66
C THR A 37 -16.95 1.14 -17.31
N PRO A 38 -15.88 0.40 -16.92
CA PRO A 38 -15.09 0.75 -15.73
C PRO A 38 -14.59 2.20 -15.72
N ALA A 39 -14.22 2.75 -16.88
CA ALA A 39 -13.76 4.14 -17.00
C ALA A 39 -14.89 5.15 -16.75
N GLN A 40 -16.11 4.90 -17.24
CA GLN A 40 -17.27 5.74 -16.96
C GLN A 40 -17.64 5.71 -15.47
N LEU A 41 -17.59 4.53 -14.85
CA LEU A 41 -17.81 4.39 -13.41
C LEU A 41 -16.72 5.13 -12.61
N ALA A 42 -15.45 5.01 -13.00
CA ALA A 42 -14.36 5.73 -12.35
C ALA A 42 -14.55 7.25 -12.43
N ALA A 43 -14.96 7.77 -13.58
CA ALA A 43 -15.25 9.19 -13.76
C ALA A 43 -16.40 9.68 -12.87
N GLN A 44 -17.48 8.88 -12.73
CA GLN A 44 -18.60 9.21 -11.84
C GLN A 44 -18.18 9.26 -10.37
N TRP A 45 -17.30 8.35 -9.94
CA TRP A 45 -16.86 8.27 -8.55
C TRP A 45 -15.70 9.22 -8.22
N ARG A 46 -15.08 9.87 -9.22
CA ARG A 46 -13.86 10.66 -9.04
C ARG A 46 -14.01 11.77 -8.01
N ASP A 47 -15.14 12.45 -8.02
CA ASP A 47 -15.39 13.61 -7.14
C ASP A 47 -15.93 13.19 -5.76
N TYR A 48 -16.35 11.93 -5.60
CA TYR A 48 -16.95 11.42 -4.37
C TYR A 48 -16.00 10.54 -3.54
N LEU A 49 -14.97 9.97 -4.16
CA LEU A 49 -13.98 9.13 -3.46
C LEU A 49 -12.77 9.96 -3.03
N PRO A 50 -12.57 10.19 -1.72
CA PRO A 50 -11.41 10.90 -1.23
C PRO A 50 -10.16 10.02 -1.46
N ALA A 51 -9.29 10.48 -2.36
CA ALA A 51 -7.99 9.86 -2.61
C ALA A 51 -6.97 10.95 -2.97
N SER A 52 -5.80 10.92 -2.35
CA SER A 52 -4.80 11.97 -2.54
C SER A 52 -4.11 11.91 -3.90
N ASN A 53 -4.06 10.75 -4.54
CA ASN A 53 -3.45 10.57 -5.85
C ASN A 53 -4.13 9.46 -6.66
N GLN A 54 -3.64 9.21 -7.88
CA GLN A 54 -4.21 8.20 -8.78
C GLN A 54 -4.08 6.78 -8.23
N ALA A 55 -2.95 6.42 -7.63
CA ALA A 55 -2.72 5.08 -7.09
C ALA A 55 -3.68 4.76 -5.92
N GLY A 56 -3.85 5.71 -4.99
CA GLY A 56 -4.83 5.60 -3.91
C GLY A 56 -6.26 5.54 -4.43
N PHE A 57 -6.60 6.34 -5.44
CA PHE A 57 -7.93 6.31 -6.07
C PHE A 57 -8.20 4.96 -6.72
N ASP A 58 -7.26 4.46 -7.52
CA ASP A 58 -7.41 3.18 -8.22
C ASP A 58 -7.57 2.03 -7.23
N ARG A 59 -6.77 2.00 -6.15
CA ARG A 59 -6.92 1.02 -5.08
C ARG A 59 -8.33 1.01 -4.52
N GLU A 60 -8.81 2.16 -4.05
CA GLU A 60 -10.15 2.28 -3.45
C GLU A 60 -11.25 1.93 -4.46
N PHE A 61 -11.18 2.52 -5.65
CA PHE A 61 -12.20 2.36 -6.66
C PHE A 61 -12.31 0.91 -7.12
N TYR A 62 -11.21 0.30 -7.59
CA TYR A 62 -11.24 -1.04 -8.15
C TYR A 62 -11.45 -2.13 -7.10
N MET A 63 -11.05 -1.92 -5.84
CA MET A 63 -11.26 -2.90 -4.78
C MET A 63 -12.64 -2.81 -4.11
N SER A 64 -13.27 -1.64 -4.04
CA SER A 64 -14.43 -1.45 -3.14
C SER A 64 -15.64 -0.73 -3.75
N TRP A 65 -15.45 0.08 -4.79
CA TRP A 65 -16.51 0.97 -5.30
C TRP A 65 -16.95 0.68 -6.73
N LEU A 66 -16.12 0.01 -7.53
CA LEU A 66 -16.43 -0.38 -8.91
C LEU A 66 -17.76 -1.16 -9.01
N THR A 67 -18.08 -1.95 -7.99
CA THR A 67 -19.27 -2.82 -7.94
C THR A 67 -20.35 -2.32 -6.98
N VAL A 68 -20.37 -1.04 -6.64
CA VAL A 68 -21.36 -0.47 -5.73
C VAL A 68 -22.78 -0.48 -6.34
N GLY A 69 -23.78 -0.68 -5.50
CA GLY A 69 -25.19 -0.69 -5.86
C GLY A 69 -26.04 -1.26 -4.72
N ARG A 70 -27.36 -1.37 -4.94
CA ARG A 70 -28.27 -1.91 -3.92
C ARG A 70 -27.93 -3.37 -3.62
N SER A 71 -27.65 -3.69 -2.34
CA SER A 71 -27.45 -5.08 -1.92
C SER A 71 -28.64 -5.96 -2.30
N GLY A 72 -28.36 -7.16 -2.83
CA GLY A 72 -29.35 -8.10 -3.36
C GLY A 72 -29.81 -7.81 -4.79
N SER A 73 -29.43 -6.68 -5.40
CA SER A 73 -29.79 -6.40 -6.78
C SER A 73 -28.98 -7.26 -7.76
N ARG A 74 -29.60 -7.58 -8.90
CA ARG A 74 -28.91 -8.22 -10.03
C ARG A 74 -28.09 -7.20 -10.80
N SER A 75 -26.90 -7.59 -11.26
CA SER A 75 -26.03 -6.80 -12.10
C SER A 75 -25.57 -7.59 -13.32
N GLN A 76 -25.53 -6.92 -14.46
CA GLN A 76 -25.10 -7.49 -15.73
C GLN A 76 -23.61 -7.23 -15.93
N VAL A 77 -22.77 -8.25 -15.85
CA VAL A 77 -21.31 -8.10 -16.04
C VAL A 77 -20.93 -8.60 -17.42
N THR A 78 -20.45 -7.70 -18.28
CA THR A 78 -19.94 -8.06 -19.61
C THR A 78 -18.43 -8.21 -19.55
N ILE A 79 -17.94 -9.39 -19.87
CA ILE A 79 -16.52 -9.70 -19.99
C ILE A 79 -16.15 -10.01 -21.44
N LYS A 80 -14.85 -9.91 -21.75
CA LYS A 80 -14.27 -10.36 -23.01
C LYS A 80 -13.16 -11.38 -22.73
N ARG A 81 -13.34 -12.60 -23.23
CA ARG A 81 -12.39 -13.71 -23.11
C ARG A 81 -11.98 -14.17 -24.50
N LYS A 82 -10.67 -14.14 -24.79
CA LYS A 82 -10.10 -14.56 -26.09
C LYS A 82 -10.82 -13.93 -27.30
N GLY A 83 -11.17 -12.65 -27.19
CA GLY A 83 -11.86 -11.90 -28.25
C GLY A 83 -13.40 -12.00 -28.23
N GLN A 84 -13.97 -12.98 -27.52
CA GLN A 84 -15.41 -13.22 -27.46
C GLN A 84 -16.04 -12.53 -26.26
N TYR A 85 -17.22 -11.94 -26.46
CA TYR A 85 -17.99 -11.30 -25.40
C TYR A 85 -18.88 -12.32 -24.68
N GLN A 86 -18.94 -12.23 -23.35
CA GLN A 86 -19.84 -13.02 -22.52
C GLN A 86 -20.51 -12.12 -21.48
N THR A 87 -21.78 -12.37 -21.22
CA THR A 87 -22.52 -11.73 -20.12
C THR A 87 -22.67 -12.71 -18.98
N VAL A 88 -22.32 -12.29 -17.77
CA VAL A 88 -22.50 -13.02 -16.51
C VAL A 88 -23.41 -12.18 -15.61
N TRP A 89 -24.44 -12.80 -15.05
CA TRP A 89 -25.34 -12.12 -14.14
C TRP A 89 -24.98 -12.43 -12.68
N LEU A 90 -24.54 -11.42 -11.95
CA LEU A 90 -24.14 -11.52 -10.54
C LEU A 90 -25.16 -10.84 -9.63
N THR A 91 -25.15 -11.21 -8.35
CA THR A 91 -25.91 -10.53 -7.30
C THR A 91 -24.96 -9.67 -6.48
N ARG A 92 -25.29 -8.39 -6.30
CA ARG A 92 -24.51 -7.48 -5.44
C ARG A 92 -24.65 -7.90 -3.99
N ILE A 93 -23.52 -8.06 -3.30
CA ILE A 93 -23.49 -8.45 -1.88
C ILE A 93 -23.30 -7.23 -0.98
N ALA A 94 -23.69 -7.38 0.29
CA ALA A 94 -23.42 -6.37 1.31
C ALA A 94 -21.91 -6.20 1.52
N ARG A 95 -21.48 -4.98 1.85
CA ARG A 95 -20.06 -4.65 2.06
C ARG A 95 -19.42 -5.51 3.16
N ASP A 96 -20.14 -5.77 4.25
CA ASP A 96 -19.63 -6.60 5.33
C ASP A 96 -19.41 -8.06 4.90
N HIS A 97 -20.29 -8.58 4.04
CA HIS A 97 -20.10 -9.90 3.42
C HIS A 97 -18.89 -9.85 2.48
N TYR A 98 -18.74 -8.82 1.63
CA TYR A 98 -17.56 -8.69 0.79
C TYR A 98 -16.24 -8.74 1.59
N TYR A 99 -16.15 -8.04 2.72
CA TYR A 99 -14.97 -8.07 3.57
C TYR A 99 -14.76 -9.40 4.29
N SER A 100 -15.82 -10.17 4.60
CA SER A 100 -15.66 -11.50 5.20
C SER A 100 -15.05 -12.52 4.22
N LEU A 101 -15.15 -12.27 2.92
CA LEU A 101 -14.53 -13.09 1.86
C LEU A 101 -13.03 -12.80 1.68
N TRP A 102 -12.50 -11.73 2.25
CA TRP A 102 -11.08 -11.40 2.14
C TRP A 102 -10.22 -12.48 2.78
N GLY A 103 -9.14 -12.89 2.10
CA GLY A 103 -8.25 -13.96 2.53
C GLY A 103 -8.67 -15.37 2.12
N GLN A 104 -9.82 -15.55 1.46
CA GLN A 104 -10.34 -16.86 1.03
C GLN A 104 -10.01 -17.19 -0.45
N THR A 105 -8.89 -16.70 -1.00
CA THR A 105 -8.63 -16.70 -2.45
C THR A 105 -7.56 -17.69 -2.93
N ALA A 106 -7.61 -18.03 -4.23
CA ALA A 106 -6.64 -18.81 -5.00
C ALA A 106 -5.25 -18.09 -5.11
N PRO A 107 -4.17 -18.76 -5.60
CA PRO A 107 -2.82 -18.59 -5.06
C PRO A 107 -2.26 -17.18 -5.26
N SER A 108 -1.91 -16.55 -4.14
CA SER A 108 -0.99 -15.41 -4.10
C SER A 108 0.42 -15.87 -4.53
N PRO A 109 1.27 -15.00 -5.11
CA PRO A 109 2.68 -15.32 -5.31
C PRO A 109 3.27 -15.91 -4.02
N LYS A 110 4.05 -16.99 -4.16
CA LYS A 110 4.75 -17.60 -3.01
C LYS A 110 5.87 -16.67 -2.57
N LEU A 111 5.51 -15.65 -1.80
CA LEU A 111 6.47 -14.85 -1.06
C LEU A 111 7.12 -15.70 0.03
N PRO A 112 8.37 -15.38 0.44
CA PRO A 112 8.95 -16.00 1.61
C PRO A 112 8.06 -15.79 2.85
N PRO A 113 8.20 -16.62 3.89
CA PRO A 113 7.66 -16.30 5.21
C PRO A 113 7.99 -14.86 5.62
N TYR A 114 7.08 -14.22 6.37
CA TYR A 114 7.16 -12.79 6.74
C TYR A 114 8.47 -12.38 7.42
N MET A 115 9.27 -13.33 7.90
CA MET A 115 10.66 -13.14 8.30
C MET A 115 11.48 -14.32 7.78
N SER A 116 12.49 -14.08 6.95
CA SER A 116 13.31 -15.12 6.32
C SER A 116 14.75 -14.67 6.09
N ARG A 117 15.69 -15.62 6.15
CA ARG A 117 17.03 -15.46 5.55
C ARG A 117 17.05 -16.18 4.21
N LEU A 118 17.36 -15.43 3.16
CA LEU A 118 17.49 -15.91 1.79
C LEU A 118 18.97 -16.19 1.48
N TYR A 119 19.21 -16.96 0.41
CA TYR A 119 20.56 -17.23 -0.07
C TYR A 119 21.34 -15.95 -0.36
N GLY A 120 22.63 -15.93 -0.02
CA GLY A 120 23.53 -14.79 -0.27
C GLY A 120 23.50 -13.70 0.81
N ASN A 121 23.26 -14.04 2.08
CA ASN A 121 23.21 -13.08 3.20
C ASN A 121 22.16 -11.97 3.04
N ILE A 122 21.02 -12.35 2.46
CA ILE A 122 19.89 -11.44 2.23
C ILE A 122 18.80 -11.76 3.27
N GLY A 123 18.41 -10.77 4.07
CA GLY A 123 17.22 -10.84 4.91
C GLY A 123 15.97 -10.42 4.14
N TYR A 124 14.83 -11.03 4.45
CA TYR A 124 13.52 -10.57 4.02
C TYR A 124 12.62 -10.38 5.24
N LEU A 125 11.96 -9.23 5.32
CA LEU A 125 11.07 -8.86 6.41
C LEU A 125 9.82 -8.18 5.88
N ARG A 126 8.65 -8.78 6.12
CA ARG A 126 7.35 -8.17 5.82
C ARG A 126 6.81 -7.46 7.04
N ILE A 127 6.95 -6.14 7.05
CA ILE A 127 6.78 -5.35 8.28
C ILE A 127 5.32 -5.21 8.70
N ASN A 128 4.37 -5.39 7.78
CA ASN A 128 2.94 -5.33 8.10
C ASN A 128 2.41 -6.53 8.90
N ARG A 129 3.25 -7.50 9.25
CA ARG A 129 2.90 -8.69 10.06
C ARG A 129 3.53 -8.71 11.46
N LEU A 130 4.31 -7.69 11.80
CA LEU A 130 5.20 -7.69 12.97
C LEU A 130 4.80 -6.65 14.01
N TYR A 131 5.31 -6.84 15.22
CA TYR A 131 5.12 -5.96 16.38
C TYR A 131 6.46 -5.43 16.90
N CYS A 132 6.44 -4.24 17.51
CA CYS A 132 7.65 -3.63 18.09
C CYS A 132 8.31 -4.52 19.16
N SER A 133 7.52 -5.32 19.89
CA SER A 133 8.00 -6.28 20.89
C SER A 133 8.92 -7.37 20.30
N GLN A 134 8.95 -7.53 18.99
CA GLN A 134 9.77 -8.54 18.31
C GLN A 134 11.11 -7.99 17.81
N LEU A 135 11.38 -6.67 17.92
CA LEU A 135 12.52 -6.03 17.25
C LEU A 135 13.89 -6.60 17.65
N ASP A 136 14.14 -6.90 18.92
CA ASP A 136 15.40 -7.52 19.34
C ASP A 136 15.58 -8.93 18.74
N SER A 137 14.50 -9.71 18.68
CA SER A 137 14.53 -11.05 18.09
C SER A 137 14.76 -10.99 16.58
N ILE A 138 14.14 -10.03 15.89
CA ILE A 138 14.32 -9.76 14.46
C ILE A 138 15.76 -9.32 14.19
N ALA A 139 16.27 -8.39 14.98
CA ALA A 139 17.62 -7.86 14.87
C ALA A 139 18.66 -8.97 15.03
N ASN A 140 18.49 -9.83 16.04
CA ASN A 140 19.37 -10.98 16.24
C ASN A 140 19.26 -12.01 15.11
N TYR A 141 18.06 -12.29 14.62
CA TYR A 141 17.84 -13.23 13.51
C TYR A 141 18.49 -12.77 12.20
N LEU A 142 18.45 -11.46 11.92
CA LEU A 142 18.99 -10.86 10.71
C LEU A 142 20.43 -10.34 10.84
N LYS A 143 21.09 -10.54 11.98
CA LYS A 143 22.41 -9.95 12.27
C LYS A 143 23.49 -10.28 11.23
N ASP A 144 23.46 -11.49 10.68
CA ASP A 144 24.43 -11.98 9.70
C ASP A 144 24.07 -11.60 8.24
N CYS A 145 22.90 -10.97 8.03
CA CYS A 145 22.51 -10.49 6.71
C CYS A 145 23.20 -9.16 6.40
N SER A 146 23.75 -9.02 5.20
CA SER A 146 24.34 -7.76 4.73
C SER A 146 23.34 -6.83 4.05
N ILE A 147 22.27 -7.41 3.50
CA ILE A 147 21.21 -6.71 2.78
C ILE A 147 19.88 -7.17 3.34
N ILE A 148 18.94 -6.25 3.54
CA ILE A 148 17.59 -6.55 4.02
C ILE A 148 16.57 -5.98 3.04
N LEU A 149 15.73 -6.84 2.48
CA LEU A 149 14.50 -6.46 1.80
C LEU A 149 13.42 -6.25 2.86
N LEU A 150 12.94 -5.02 2.97
CA LEU A 150 11.81 -4.64 3.79
C LEU A 150 10.59 -4.56 2.89
N ASP A 151 9.69 -5.53 3.01
CA ASP A 151 8.40 -5.49 2.34
C ASP A 151 7.44 -4.61 3.16
N CYS A 152 7.34 -3.35 2.74
CA CYS A 152 6.57 -2.29 3.37
C CYS A 152 5.11 -2.27 2.90
N ARG A 153 4.73 -3.15 1.96
CA ARG A 153 3.41 -3.17 1.34
C ARG A 153 2.29 -3.52 2.32
N GLY A 154 1.15 -2.86 2.16
CA GLY A 154 -0.03 -2.98 3.00
C GLY A 154 0.06 -2.22 4.34
N TYR A 155 -1.07 -2.12 5.03
CA TYR A 155 -1.16 -1.33 6.26
C TYR A 155 -0.48 -2.03 7.46
N PRO A 156 0.31 -1.31 8.27
CA PRO A 156 1.02 -1.91 9.40
C PRO A 156 0.07 -2.46 10.46
N ARG A 157 0.39 -3.65 11.00
CA ARG A 157 -0.33 -4.24 12.13
C ARG A 157 -0.02 -3.51 13.44
N ASP A 158 1.21 -3.04 13.60
CA ASP A 158 1.66 -2.17 14.67
C ASP A 158 2.09 -0.84 14.05
N SER A 159 1.33 0.23 14.35
CA SER A 159 1.53 1.56 13.79
C SER A 159 2.94 2.11 14.03
N GLN A 160 3.56 1.74 15.15
CA GLN A 160 4.85 2.28 15.56
C GLN A 160 6.04 1.48 15.03
N PHE A 161 5.80 0.35 14.35
CA PHE A 161 6.86 -0.58 13.95
C PHE A 161 7.93 0.06 13.05
N GLY A 162 7.53 0.91 12.10
CA GLY A 162 8.50 1.52 11.17
C GLY A 162 9.44 2.49 11.86
N SER A 163 8.95 3.38 12.72
CA SER A 163 9.79 4.32 13.48
C SER A 163 10.74 3.60 14.45
N HIS A 164 10.27 2.53 15.09
CA HIS A 164 11.10 1.73 15.99
C HIS A 164 12.12 0.88 15.22
N LEU A 165 11.74 0.30 14.08
CA LEU A 165 12.69 -0.37 13.19
C LEU A 165 13.74 0.62 12.67
N ALA A 166 13.33 1.83 12.28
CA ALA A 166 14.25 2.89 11.87
C ALA A 166 15.26 3.23 12.99
N SER A 167 14.84 3.26 14.26
CA SER A 167 15.75 3.42 15.39
C SER A 167 16.85 2.34 15.45
N TYR A 168 16.53 1.08 15.13
CA TYR A 168 17.52 -0.01 15.09
C TYR A 168 18.50 0.10 13.92
N ILE A 169 18.13 0.84 12.88
CA ILE A 169 18.94 1.06 11.67
C ILE A 169 19.80 2.33 11.82
N ALA A 170 19.27 3.36 12.48
CA ALA A 170 19.88 4.67 12.60
C ALA A 170 21.26 4.64 13.28
N HIS A 171 22.16 5.48 12.75
CA HIS A 171 23.51 5.65 13.25
C HIS A 171 23.63 6.84 14.22
N GLN A 172 22.80 7.85 13.99
CA GLN A 172 22.79 9.11 14.72
C GLN A 172 21.33 9.61 14.80
N PRO A 173 21.05 10.69 15.54
CA PRO A 173 19.77 11.35 15.47
C PRO A 173 19.57 11.97 14.08
N ASP A 174 18.55 11.55 13.35
CA ASP A 174 18.24 12.06 12.02
C ASP A 174 16.81 12.63 11.99
N THR A 175 16.66 13.85 11.48
CA THR A 175 15.35 14.42 11.15
C THR A 175 14.86 13.78 9.85
N VAL A 176 13.82 12.96 9.93
CA VAL A 176 13.33 12.15 8.80
C VAL A 176 12.15 12.79 8.07
N ALA A 177 11.39 13.64 8.77
CA ALA A 177 10.24 14.38 8.26
C ALA A 177 9.92 15.56 9.17
N TYR A 178 8.98 16.40 8.76
CA TYR A 178 8.32 17.35 9.65
C TYR A 178 6.84 17.52 9.28
N ASN A 179 6.04 17.84 10.29
CA ASN A 179 4.61 18.09 10.16
C ASN A 179 4.35 19.60 10.28
N ARG A 180 3.51 20.13 9.40
CA ARG A 180 2.99 21.51 9.48
C ARG A 180 1.52 21.47 9.86
N PHE A 181 1.20 22.03 11.01
CA PHE A 181 -0.14 22.13 11.55
C PHE A 181 -0.70 23.53 11.30
N PRO A 182 -1.87 23.67 10.65
CA PRO A 182 -2.56 24.93 10.59
C PRO A 182 -3.20 25.24 11.94
N PHE A 183 -2.94 26.42 12.48
CA PHE A 183 -3.63 26.99 13.64
C PHE A 183 -4.57 28.08 13.17
N ILE A 184 -5.86 27.77 13.15
CA ILE A 184 -6.94 28.69 12.79
C ILE A 184 -7.62 29.15 14.09
N PHE A 185 -7.33 30.36 14.53
CA PHE A 185 -7.91 30.99 15.73
C PHE A 185 -8.77 32.21 15.38
N SER A 186 -8.99 32.46 14.09
CA SER A 186 -9.80 33.56 13.55
C SER A 186 -10.55 33.11 12.30
N PRO A 187 -11.79 33.56 12.08
CA PRO A 187 -12.51 33.33 10.82
C PRO A 187 -11.87 34.07 9.63
N ASN A 188 -10.96 35.02 9.89
CA ASN A 188 -10.17 35.65 8.84
C ASN A 188 -9.05 34.70 8.38
N SER A 189 -9.18 34.14 7.18
CA SER A 189 -8.22 33.18 6.62
C SER A 189 -6.82 33.74 6.37
N SER A 190 -6.63 35.06 6.41
CA SER A 190 -5.29 35.68 6.37
C SER A 190 -4.57 35.65 7.73
N GLN A 191 -5.27 35.35 8.83
CA GLN A 191 -4.73 35.23 10.19
C GLN A 191 -4.50 33.76 10.54
N GLN A 192 -3.65 33.08 9.78
CA GLN A 192 -3.25 31.70 10.02
C GLN A 192 -1.83 31.64 10.58
N LEU A 193 -1.64 30.87 11.65
CA LEU A 193 -0.32 30.47 12.11
C LEU A 193 -0.05 29.03 11.72
N THR A 194 1.22 28.67 11.59
CA THR A 194 1.61 27.27 11.40
C THR A 194 2.57 26.85 12.49
N SER A 195 2.28 25.74 13.16
CA SER A 195 3.27 25.06 13.99
C SER A 195 4.01 24.03 13.14
N THR A 196 5.31 23.87 13.39
CA THR A 196 6.14 22.86 12.73
C THR A 196 6.71 21.91 13.77
N GLU A 197 6.46 20.62 13.59
CA GLU A 197 7.02 19.57 14.45
C GLU A 197 7.96 18.68 13.63
N TYR A 198 9.21 18.61 14.05
CA TYR A 198 10.21 17.75 13.41
C TYR A 198 10.12 16.33 13.95
N GLN A 199 10.09 15.35 13.04
CA GLN A 199 10.17 13.94 13.37
C GLN A 199 11.64 13.51 13.38
N ILE A 200 12.17 13.24 14.57
CA ILE A 200 13.57 12.83 14.77
C ILE A 200 13.61 11.38 15.20
N ILE A 201 14.35 10.54 14.48
CA ILE A 201 14.60 9.16 14.87
C ILE A 201 15.90 9.10 15.67
N GLN A 202 15.80 8.59 16.90
CA GLN A 202 16.96 8.38 17.77
C GLN A 202 17.50 6.95 17.58
N PRO A 203 18.83 6.75 17.55
CA PRO A 203 19.42 5.43 17.34
C PRO A 203 19.24 4.53 18.58
N SER A 204 18.85 3.28 18.33
CA SER A 204 18.80 2.23 19.35
C SER A 204 20.21 1.84 19.79
N ARG A 205 20.31 1.28 21.01
CA ARG A 205 21.55 0.63 21.50
C ARG A 205 21.84 -0.67 20.77
N ASN A 206 20.82 -1.34 20.22
CA ASN A 206 21.01 -2.55 19.43
C ASN A 206 21.72 -2.20 18.12
N ILE A 207 22.85 -2.87 17.86
CA ILE A 207 23.72 -2.58 16.72
C ILE A 207 23.50 -3.52 15.53
N PHE A 208 22.73 -4.60 15.69
CA PHE A 208 22.73 -5.69 14.71
C PHE A 208 22.21 -5.29 13.34
N LEU A 209 21.28 -4.34 13.28
CA LEU A 209 20.70 -3.81 12.05
C LEU A 209 21.46 -2.59 11.51
N LYS A 210 22.43 -2.06 12.23
CA LYS A 210 23.24 -0.93 11.75
C LYS A 210 24.16 -1.38 10.60
N HIS A 211 24.52 -0.46 9.72
CA HIS A 211 25.49 -0.65 8.62
C HIS A 211 25.10 -1.69 7.56
N LYS A 212 23.82 -2.06 7.50
CA LYS A 212 23.27 -2.92 6.45
C LYS A 212 22.73 -2.09 5.28
N ARG A 213 22.56 -2.71 4.13
CA ARG A 213 21.87 -2.09 2.98
C ARG A 213 20.40 -2.47 2.98
N TYR A 214 19.54 -1.51 2.71
CA TYR A 214 18.10 -1.68 2.77
C TYR A 214 17.46 -1.47 1.40
N ILE A 215 16.53 -2.36 1.05
CA ILE A 215 15.68 -2.23 -0.12
C ILE A 215 14.24 -2.24 0.37
N LEU A 216 13.49 -1.17 0.12
CA LEU A 216 12.10 -1.04 0.55
C LEU A 216 11.17 -1.40 -0.61
N LEU A 217 10.20 -2.29 -0.38
CA LEU A 217 9.18 -2.65 -1.35
C LEU A 217 7.89 -1.92 -1.00
N VAL A 218 7.35 -1.14 -1.93
CA VAL A 218 6.16 -0.31 -1.69
C VAL A 218 5.12 -0.50 -2.79
N ASP A 219 3.86 -0.23 -2.46
CA ASP A 219 2.74 -0.25 -3.40
C ASP A 219 1.64 0.73 -2.97
N GLU A 220 0.54 0.78 -3.72
CA GLU A 220 -0.62 1.61 -3.40
C GLU A 220 -1.31 1.24 -2.08
N GLY A 221 -1.01 0.06 -1.52
CA GLY A 221 -1.47 -0.39 -0.20
C GLY A 221 -0.72 0.27 0.95
N VAL A 222 0.40 0.93 0.68
CA VAL A 222 1.11 1.76 1.66
C VAL A 222 0.37 3.10 1.79
N GLN A 223 -0.26 3.31 2.93
CA GLN A 223 -1.07 4.49 3.22
C GLN A 223 -0.86 4.97 4.65
N SER A 224 -0.93 6.28 4.86
CA SER A 224 -0.97 6.89 6.18
C SER A 224 0.22 6.45 7.02
N GLN A 225 0.01 5.79 8.16
CA GLN A 225 1.09 5.29 8.98
C GLN A 225 2.06 4.36 8.23
N GLY A 226 1.58 3.63 7.22
CA GLY A 226 2.44 2.84 6.33
C GLY A 226 3.45 3.71 5.57
N GLU A 227 3.04 4.91 5.14
CA GLU A 227 3.93 5.86 4.47
C GLU A 227 4.90 6.50 5.45
N GLY A 228 4.43 6.89 6.65
CA GLY A 228 5.30 7.40 7.72
C GLY A 228 6.39 6.40 8.11
N ASN A 229 6.06 5.11 8.17
CA ASN A 229 7.03 4.04 8.40
C ASN A 229 8.12 4.01 7.31
N VAL A 230 7.74 4.11 6.03
CA VAL A 230 8.68 4.14 4.90
C VAL A 230 9.54 5.40 4.94
N ILE A 231 8.96 6.57 5.21
CA ILE A 231 9.68 7.84 5.33
C ILE A 231 10.75 7.77 6.42
N GLY A 232 10.40 7.26 7.61
CA GLY A 232 11.34 7.05 8.69
C GLY A 232 12.50 6.11 8.30
N LEU A 233 12.19 5.01 7.62
CA LEU A 233 13.20 4.07 7.11
C LEU A 233 14.10 4.73 6.05
N GLN A 234 13.54 5.49 5.12
CA GLN A 234 14.32 6.22 4.10
C GLN A 234 15.28 7.22 4.72
N GLY A 235 14.83 7.94 5.75
CA GLY A 235 15.62 8.97 6.43
C GLY A 235 16.88 8.44 7.12
N VAL A 236 16.89 7.17 7.56
CA VAL A 236 18.00 6.61 8.37
C VAL A 236 18.91 5.62 7.64
N SER A 237 18.54 5.15 6.44
CA SER A 237 19.15 3.93 5.87
C SER A 237 19.77 4.05 4.47
N GLN A 238 19.73 5.23 3.83
CA GLN A 238 20.08 5.39 2.40
C GLN A 238 19.50 4.27 1.52
N SER A 239 18.27 3.86 1.81
CA SER A 239 17.64 2.70 1.17
C SER A 239 17.31 2.94 -0.29
N ILE A 240 17.20 1.85 -1.05
CA ILE A 240 16.65 1.86 -2.40
C ILE A 240 15.17 1.44 -2.31
N THR A 241 14.26 2.35 -2.65
CA THR A 241 12.82 2.10 -2.65
C THR A 241 12.35 1.68 -4.04
N VAL A 242 11.63 0.56 -4.11
CA VAL A 242 11.24 -0.15 -5.33
C VAL A 242 9.75 -0.46 -5.27
N GLY A 243 9.00 -0.15 -6.32
CA GLY A 243 7.57 -0.50 -6.35
C GLY A 243 6.71 0.42 -7.18
N THR A 244 5.43 0.54 -6.81
CA THR A 244 4.45 1.46 -7.41
C THR A 244 4.18 2.65 -6.49
N PRO A 245 3.61 3.77 -7.00
CA PRO A 245 3.27 4.92 -6.15
C PRO A 245 2.38 4.51 -4.97
N THR A 246 2.70 5.03 -3.78
CA THR A 246 1.90 4.83 -2.56
C THR A 246 0.68 5.74 -2.56
N ALA A 247 -0.21 5.62 -1.56
CA ALA A 247 -1.49 6.33 -1.55
C ALA A 247 -1.38 7.87 -1.48
N GLY A 248 -0.24 8.42 -1.03
CA GLY A 248 -0.03 9.84 -0.83
C GLY A 248 -0.95 10.43 0.23
N ALA A 249 -1.31 9.65 1.25
CA ALA A 249 -2.39 9.94 2.19
C ALA A 249 -1.92 9.92 3.65
N ASN A 250 -0.66 10.29 3.91
CA ASN A 250 -0.20 10.52 5.28
C ASN A 250 -0.74 11.82 5.88
N GLY A 251 -0.98 11.80 7.17
CA GLY A 251 -1.74 12.84 7.86
C GLY A 251 -2.37 12.33 9.15
N MET A 252 -2.64 13.25 10.07
CA MET A 252 -3.52 13.00 11.21
C MET A 252 -4.97 13.15 10.77
N ALA A 253 -5.79 12.12 10.97
CA ALA A 253 -7.23 12.24 10.82
C ALA A 253 -7.82 12.97 12.04
N ILE A 254 -8.42 14.14 11.82
CA ILE A 254 -9.21 14.84 12.82
C ILE A 254 -10.68 14.49 12.61
N THR A 255 -11.28 13.80 13.58
CA THR A 255 -12.69 13.40 13.53
C THR A 255 -13.60 14.51 14.07
N LEU A 256 -14.58 14.89 13.27
CA LEU A 256 -15.69 15.76 13.64
C LEU A 256 -16.93 14.90 13.93
N LYS A 257 -17.54 15.11 15.09
CA LYS A 257 -18.80 14.46 15.48
C LYS A 257 -19.95 15.44 15.31
N PHE A 258 -21.04 14.98 14.69
CA PHE A 258 -22.26 15.73 14.48
C PHE A 258 -23.39 15.17 15.35
N PRO A 259 -24.45 15.95 15.64
CA PRO A 259 -25.66 15.45 16.29
C PRO A 259 -26.21 14.19 15.59
N GLY A 260 -26.76 13.25 16.35
CA GLY A 260 -27.30 12.00 15.79
C GLY A 260 -26.26 10.91 15.50
N GLN A 261 -25.09 10.96 16.14
CA GLN A 261 -24.01 9.96 16.02
C GLN A 261 -23.34 9.90 14.63
N TYR A 262 -23.58 10.88 13.76
CA TYR A 262 -22.83 11.02 12.51
C TYR A 262 -21.43 11.55 12.79
N PHE A 263 -20.47 11.15 11.95
CA PHE A 263 -19.11 11.69 12.00
C PHE A 263 -18.55 11.87 10.59
N SER A 264 -17.60 12.79 10.47
CA SER A 264 -16.73 12.96 9.32
C SER A 264 -15.30 13.18 9.83
N PHE A 265 -14.32 13.18 8.94
CA PHE A 265 -12.95 13.52 9.32
C PHE A 265 -12.23 14.27 8.20
N PHE A 266 -11.20 15.02 8.57
CA PHE A 266 -10.34 15.75 7.65
C PHE A 266 -8.86 15.64 8.07
N SER A 267 -7.95 16.02 7.19
CA SER A 267 -6.50 15.97 7.48
C SER A 267 -6.08 17.12 8.38
N GLY A 268 -5.32 16.82 9.45
CA GLY A 268 -4.90 17.76 10.48
C GLY A 268 -3.51 18.36 10.30
N PHE A 269 -2.67 17.78 9.45
CA PHE A 269 -1.34 18.32 9.13
C PHE A 269 -0.92 17.99 7.70
N GLY A 270 0.00 18.78 7.15
CA GLY A 270 0.82 18.41 6.00
C GLY A 270 2.15 17.82 6.48
N GLU A 271 2.65 16.76 5.83
CA GLU A 271 3.90 16.09 6.17
C GLU A 271 4.87 16.21 5.00
N TYR A 272 6.09 16.56 5.34
CA TYR A 272 7.12 16.89 4.38
C TYR A 272 8.41 16.16 4.74
N TYR A 273 9.11 15.73 3.70
CA TYR A 273 10.51 15.34 3.84
C TYR A 273 11.37 16.56 4.21
N PRO A 274 12.59 16.38 4.75
CA PRO A 274 13.49 17.48 5.11
C PRO A 274 13.84 18.43 3.95
N ASP A 275 13.73 17.95 2.70
CA ASP A 275 13.92 18.76 1.49
C ASP A 275 12.64 19.49 1.03
N ASN A 276 11.63 19.60 1.89
CA ASN A 276 10.31 20.18 1.63
C ASN A 276 9.45 19.43 0.60
N THR A 277 9.84 18.23 0.17
CA THR A 277 8.96 17.40 -0.68
C THR A 277 7.72 17.00 0.12
N PRO A 278 6.49 17.31 -0.33
CA PRO A 278 5.29 16.86 0.36
C PRO A 278 5.10 15.35 0.16
N ASN A 279 4.71 14.64 1.22
CA ASN A 279 4.25 13.25 1.08
C ASN A 279 2.81 13.20 0.58
N GLN A 280 1.94 14.12 1.02
CA GLN A 280 0.56 14.14 0.54
C GLN A 280 0.51 14.34 -0.98
N GLN A 281 -0.42 13.63 -1.64
CA GLN A 281 -0.62 13.59 -3.09
C GLN A 281 0.53 12.97 -3.90
N ARG A 282 1.75 12.89 -3.36
CA ARG A 282 2.90 12.30 -4.06
C ARG A 282 3.17 10.86 -3.63
N GLY A 283 2.91 10.56 -2.37
CA GLY A 283 3.39 9.34 -1.73
C GLY A 283 4.87 9.42 -1.37
N VAL A 284 5.42 8.27 -1.01
CA VAL A 284 6.82 8.16 -0.60
C VAL A 284 7.78 8.31 -1.79
N LYS A 285 9.05 8.65 -1.55
CA LYS A 285 10.05 8.71 -2.62
C LYS A 285 10.34 7.31 -3.15
N ILE A 286 10.33 7.13 -4.47
CA ILE A 286 10.61 5.83 -5.11
C ILE A 286 11.84 5.98 -6.00
N ASN A 287 12.83 5.12 -5.82
CA ASN A 287 14.05 5.12 -6.65
C ASN A 287 13.85 4.33 -7.93
N GLN A 288 13.05 3.25 -7.90
CA GLN A 288 12.76 2.43 -9.08
C GLN A 288 11.28 2.06 -9.15
N LEU A 289 10.59 2.61 -10.15
CA LEU A 289 9.21 2.24 -10.44
C LEU A 289 9.16 0.85 -11.09
N VAL A 290 8.22 0.02 -10.66
CA VAL A 290 7.99 -1.32 -11.20
C VAL A 290 6.62 -1.38 -11.86
N PRO A 291 6.54 -1.54 -13.19
CA PRO A 291 5.27 -1.71 -13.88
C PRO A 291 4.71 -3.10 -13.59
N ILE A 292 3.53 -3.17 -12.99
CA ILE A 292 2.82 -4.44 -12.79
C ILE A 292 2.14 -4.85 -14.08
N THR A 293 2.31 -6.10 -14.47
CA THR A 293 1.81 -6.62 -15.75
C THR A 293 0.70 -7.64 -15.54
N LEU A 294 -0.26 -7.69 -16.47
CA LEU A 294 -1.27 -8.75 -16.47
C LEU A 294 -0.62 -10.13 -16.53
N GLY A 295 0.44 -10.27 -17.34
CA GLY A 295 1.18 -11.53 -17.46
C GLY A 295 1.88 -11.95 -16.17
N GLY A 296 2.43 -11.02 -15.40
CA GLY A 296 3.00 -11.30 -14.07
C GLY A 296 1.93 -11.75 -13.09
N TYR A 297 0.80 -11.04 -13.03
CA TYR A 297 -0.33 -11.42 -12.18
C TYR A 297 -0.85 -12.83 -12.52
N LEU A 298 -1.16 -13.11 -13.79
CA LEU A 298 -1.67 -14.41 -14.23
C LEU A 298 -0.64 -15.54 -14.06
N GLY A 299 0.66 -15.19 -14.08
CA GLY A 299 1.75 -16.12 -13.80
C GLY A 299 2.08 -16.28 -12.31
N ALA A 300 1.28 -15.72 -11.39
CA ALA A 300 1.54 -15.70 -9.95
C ALA A 300 2.94 -15.16 -9.57
N ARG A 301 3.43 -14.19 -10.34
CA ARG A 301 4.68 -13.48 -10.09
C ARG A 301 4.41 -12.24 -9.25
N ASP A 302 5.43 -11.85 -8.47
CA ASP A 302 5.43 -10.59 -7.74
C ASP A 302 6.57 -9.74 -8.30
N GLU A 303 6.28 -8.92 -9.31
CA GLU A 303 7.31 -8.15 -10.01
C GLU A 303 8.06 -7.18 -9.10
N ILE A 304 7.41 -6.64 -8.05
CA ILE A 304 8.04 -5.75 -7.07
C ILE A 304 9.07 -6.53 -6.25
N TYR A 305 8.69 -7.69 -5.73
CA TYR A 305 9.59 -8.57 -4.99
C TYR A 305 10.73 -9.09 -5.88
N GLU A 306 10.44 -9.54 -7.10
CA GLU A 306 11.45 -10.02 -8.06
C GLU A 306 12.48 -8.93 -8.35
N GLN A 307 12.05 -7.69 -8.58
CA GLN A 307 12.93 -6.55 -8.79
C GLN A 307 13.79 -6.26 -7.55
N GLY A 308 13.19 -6.21 -6.37
CA GLY A 308 13.91 -5.99 -5.11
C GLY A 308 14.96 -7.07 -4.85
N LEU A 309 14.61 -8.33 -5.07
CA LEU A 309 15.52 -9.47 -4.92
C LEU A 309 16.66 -9.44 -5.94
N ARG A 310 16.36 -9.07 -7.20
CA ARG A 310 17.36 -8.91 -8.25
C ARG A 310 18.39 -7.85 -7.86
N LEU A 311 17.94 -6.70 -7.37
CA LEU A 311 18.82 -5.64 -6.88
C LEU A 311 19.66 -6.11 -5.69
N ALA A 312 19.05 -6.78 -4.71
CA ALA A 312 19.79 -7.33 -3.57
C ALA A 312 20.93 -8.25 -4.03
N LYS A 313 20.65 -9.19 -4.94
CA LYS A 313 21.67 -10.09 -5.50
C LYS A 313 22.80 -9.34 -6.22
N GLN A 314 22.49 -8.29 -6.98
CA GLN A 314 23.49 -7.44 -7.62
C GLN A 314 24.40 -6.74 -6.61
N LEU A 315 23.82 -6.24 -5.52
CA LEU A 315 24.56 -5.57 -4.46
C LEU A 315 25.42 -6.53 -3.62
N VAL A 316 25.02 -7.80 -3.48
CA VAL A 316 25.87 -8.86 -2.90
C VAL A 316 27.07 -9.11 -3.80
N ASN A 317 26.85 -9.30 -5.10
CA ASN A 317 27.93 -9.61 -6.05
C ASN A 317 28.94 -8.47 -6.18
N ALA A 318 28.51 -7.21 -6.07
CA ALA A 318 29.42 -6.05 -6.12
C ALA A 318 30.33 -5.92 -4.89
N ARG A 319 30.15 -6.75 -3.85
CA ARG A 319 31.02 -6.79 -2.66
C ARG A 319 32.08 -7.90 -2.71
N ASN A 320 31.93 -8.86 -3.62
CA ASN A 320 32.89 -9.94 -3.84
C ASN A 320 33.83 -9.55 -4.99
#